data_AF-A0A3B9NUW7-F1
#
_entry.id   AF-A0A3B9NUW7-F1
#
_cell.length_a   1.000
_cell.length_b   1.000
_cell.length_c   1.000
_cell.angle_alpha   90.00
_cell.angle_beta   90.00
_cell.angle_gamma   90.00
#
_symmetry.space_group_name_H-M   'P 1'
#
loop_
_entity.id
_entity.type
_entity.pdbx_description
1 polymer ?
#
loop_
_entity_poly.entity_id
_entity_poly.type
_entity_poly.pdbx_seq_one_letter_code
_entity_poly.pdbx_strand_id
1 'polypeptide(L)'
;MSKILCAIIAATLIACTAVPGSRPNRYNYPPSYLQAFPLNISEAEAIAKLGPPDQTINSSGKKMLVYRPNLKASMSYSVIVENGNVVDVIYNESGSLNGITATEEQRKAASSK
;
A
#
# COMPACT_ATOMS: atom_id res chain seq x y z
N MET A 1 12.91 -16.29 -54.33
CA MET A 1 14.14 -15.93 -53.60
C MET A 1 13.83 -14.72 -52.72
N SER A 2 14.06 -14.85 -51.40
CA SER A 2 14.22 -13.83 -50.33
C SER A 2 13.57 -12.44 -50.52
N LYS A 3 12.85 -11.89 -49.54
CA LYS A 3 13.47 -11.28 -48.35
C LYS A 3 12.50 -11.23 -47.17
N ILE A 4 12.93 -11.85 -46.08
CA ILE A 4 12.51 -11.55 -44.70
C ILE A 4 13.02 -10.12 -44.40
N LEU A 5 12.17 -9.23 -43.87
CA LEU A 5 12.66 -7.97 -43.30
C LEU A 5 11.94 -7.65 -41.98
N CYS A 6 12.64 -8.04 -40.92
CA CYS A 6 12.85 -7.40 -39.62
C CYS A 6 11.75 -6.52 -39.01
N ALA A 7 11.25 -7.06 -37.90
CA ALA A 7 10.63 -6.39 -36.76
C ALA A 7 11.32 -5.09 -36.32
N ILE A 8 10.50 -4.13 -35.91
CA ILE A 8 10.87 -3.08 -34.96
C ILE A 8 9.78 -3.06 -33.89
N ILE A 9 9.97 -3.85 -32.83
CA ILE A 9 9.19 -3.72 -31.59
C ILE A 9 9.90 -2.64 -30.78
N ALA A 10 9.37 -1.43 -30.84
CA ALA A 10 9.78 -0.34 -29.95
C ALA A 10 9.18 -0.61 -28.56
N ALA A 11 9.87 -1.43 -27.76
CA ALA A 11 9.59 -1.55 -26.34
C ALA A 11 10.16 -0.32 -25.63
N THR A 12 9.35 0.73 -25.51
CA THR A 12 9.63 1.85 -24.61
C THR A 12 9.51 1.33 -23.17
N LEU A 13 10.65 0.93 -22.61
CA LEU A 13 10.88 0.76 -21.18
C LEU A 13 10.73 2.13 -20.52
N ILE A 14 9.51 2.47 -20.09
CA ILE A 14 9.34 3.55 -19.11
C ILE A 14 9.74 2.96 -17.77
N ALA A 15 10.85 3.50 -17.25
CA ALA A 15 11.45 3.16 -15.98
C ALA A 15 10.41 3.15 -14.84
N CYS A 16 10.35 2.05 -14.09
CA CYS A 16 9.60 1.97 -12.84
C CYS A 16 10.37 2.79 -11.79
N THR A 17 10.08 4.09 -11.70
CA THR A 17 10.65 5.00 -10.70
C THR A 17 9.97 4.78 -9.36
N ALA A 18 10.72 4.21 -8.41
CA ALA A 18 10.36 3.87 -7.03
C ALA A 18 9.15 2.92 -6.93
N VAL A 19 9.22 1.94 -6.02
CA VAL A 19 8.05 1.12 -5.68
C VAL A 19 7.44 1.69 -4.39
N PRO A 20 6.59 2.74 -4.45
CA PRO A 20 5.79 3.14 -3.30
C PRO A 20 4.70 2.07 -3.08
N GLY A 21 4.68 1.54 -1.85
CA GLY A 21 3.70 0.55 -1.40
C GLY A 21 4.20 -0.90 -1.39
N SER A 22 5.41 -1.18 -0.89
CA SER A 22 5.78 -2.56 -0.60
C SER A 22 4.99 -3.09 0.60
N ARG A 23 4.62 -4.38 0.58
CA ARG A 23 4.02 -5.06 1.74
C ARG A 23 4.75 -4.71 3.04
N PRO A 24 4.04 -4.36 4.13
CA PRO A 24 4.70 -3.99 5.37
C PRO A 24 5.38 -5.22 6.01
N ASN A 25 6.55 -4.99 6.58
CA ASN A 25 7.37 -5.97 7.29
C ASN A 25 7.74 -5.46 8.69
N ARG A 26 8.25 -6.35 9.54
CA ARG A 26 8.51 -6.08 10.98
C ARG A 26 9.55 -4.99 11.26
N TYR A 27 10.31 -4.56 10.25
CA TYR A 27 11.35 -3.54 10.35
C TYR A 27 10.86 -2.16 9.89
N ASN A 28 9.66 -2.07 9.31
CA ASN A 28 9.07 -0.78 8.97
C ASN A 28 8.75 0.02 10.25
N TYR A 29 9.28 1.24 10.34
CA TYR A 29 8.81 2.20 11.33
C TYR A 29 7.43 2.72 10.91
N PRO A 30 6.36 2.53 11.70
CA PRO A 30 5.00 2.80 11.24
C PRO A 30 4.73 4.23 10.76
N PRO A 31 5.17 5.30 11.45
CA PRO A 31 4.97 6.67 10.98
C PRO A 31 5.55 6.91 9.58
N SER A 32 6.81 6.52 9.35
CA SER A 32 7.45 6.70 8.03
C SER A 32 6.80 5.86 6.94
N TYR A 33 6.35 4.65 7.26
CA TYR A 33 5.63 3.81 6.30
C TYR A 33 4.29 4.44 5.91
N LEU A 34 3.52 4.91 6.89
CA LEU A 34 2.22 5.55 6.69
C LEU A 34 2.33 6.89 5.93
N GLN A 35 3.36 7.68 6.23
CA GLN A 35 3.68 8.91 5.51
C GLN A 35 3.95 8.65 4.02
N ALA A 36 4.59 7.52 3.68
CA ALA A 36 4.93 7.15 2.30
C ALA A 36 3.83 6.35 1.59
N PHE A 37 2.77 5.94 2.30
CA PHE A 37 1.75 5.05 1.74
C PHE A 37 0.86 5.79 0.72
N PRO A 38 0.67 5.24 -0.50
CA PRO A 38 -0.18 5.88 -1.51
C PRO A 38 -1.67 5.77 -1.14
N LEU A 39 -2.31 6.90 -0.82
CA LEU A 39 -3.76 7.02 -0.65
C LEU A 39 -4.45 7.36 -1.99
N ASN A 40 -5.77 7.15 -2.05
CA ASN A 40 -6.61 7.36 -3.23
C ASN A 40 -6.29 6.47 -4.44
N ILE A 41 -5.57 5.37 -4.22
CA ILE A 41 -5.37 4.32 -5.22
C ILE A 41 -6.54 3.32 -5.17
N SER A 42 -6.74 2.58 -6.25
CA SER A 42 -7.76 1.52 -6.27
C SER A 42 -7.39 0.35 -5.35
N GLU A 43 -8.38 -0.42 -4.90
CA GLU A 43 -8.17 -1.67 -4.17
C GLU A 43 -7.26 -2.63 -4.95
N ALA A 44 -7.48 -2.75 -6.26
CA ALA A 44 -6.70 -3.63 -7.13
C ALA A 44 -5.23 -3.18 -7.20
N GLU A 45 -4.97 -1.87 -7.28
CA GLU A 45 -3.62 -1.33 -7.26
C GLU A 45 -2.94 -1.57 -5.90
N ALA A 46 -3.68 -1.38 -4.80
CA ALA A 46 -3.15 -1.67 -3.46
C ALA A 46 -2.75 -3.14 -3.33
N ILE A 47 -3.59 -4.08 -3.78
CA ILE A 47 -3.29 -5.52 -3.76
C ILE A 47 -2.12 -5.86 -4.71
N ALA A 48 -2.05 -5.23 -5.88
CA ALA A 48 -0.93 -5.43 -6.82
C ALA A 48 0.41 -5.00 -6.20
N LYS A 49 0.41 -3.94 -5.39
CA LYS A 49 1.61 -3.42 -4.70
C LYS A 49 1.97 -4.23 -3.44
N LEU A 50 0.98 -4.58 -2.62
CA LEU A 50 1.17 -5.20 -1.29
C LEU A 50 1.11 -6.73 -1.29
N GLY A 51 0.67 -7.33 -2.40
CA GLY A 51 0.23 -8.72 -2.45
C GLY A 51 -1.13 -8.94 -1.79
N PRO A 52 -1.59 -10.20 -1.69
CA PRO A 52 -2.86 -10.51 -1.05
C PRO A 52 -2.84 -10.16 0.46
N PRO A 53 -3.95 -9.68 1.03
CA PRO A 53 -4.04 -9.45 2.47
C PRO A 53 -4.06 -10.77 3.24
N ASP A 54 -3.64 -10.74 4.51
CA ASP A 54 -3.75 -11.90 5.40
C ASP A 54 -5.19 -12.14 5.85
N GLN A 55 -5.98 -11.07 5.88
CA GLN A 55 -7.40 -11.14 6.20
C GLN A 55 -8.14 -9.98 5.53
N THR A 56 -9.35 -10.25 5.04
CA THR A 56 -10.27 -9.23 4.54
C THR A 56 -11.49 -9.20 5.45
N ILE A 57 -11.86 -8.01 5.90
CA ILE A 57 -13.07 -7.77 6.71
C ILE A 57 -13.99 -6.85 5.92
N ASN A 58 -15.24 -7.24 5.74
CA ASN A 58 -16.25 -6.41 5.07
C ASN A 58 -17.31 -5.99 6.09
N SER A 59 -17.64 -4.70 6.14
CA SER A 59 -18.67 -4.17 7.03
C SER A 59 -19.29 -2.91 6.45
N SER A 60 -20.63 -2.89 6.32
CA SER A 60 -21.42 -1.70 5.94
C SER A 60 -20.86 -0.89 4.75
N GLY A 61 -20.52 -1.57 3.64
CA GLY A 61 -19.99 -0.92 2.44
C GLY A 61 -18.52 -0.51 2.52
N LYS A 62 -17.86 -0.75 3.66
CA LYS A 62 -16.41 -0.60 3.83
C LYS A 62 -15.74 -1.96 3.78
N LYS A 63 -14.53 -1.99 3.24
CA LYS A 63 -13.67 -3.15 3.23
C LYS A 63 -12.35 -2.80 3.91
N MET A 64 -11.86 -3.70 4.74
CA MET A 64 -10.58 -3.57 5.43
C MET A 64 -9.68 -4.73 4.99
N LEU A 65 -8.56 -4.40 4.39
CA LEU A 65 -7.51 -5.36 4.02
C LEU A 65 -6.44 -5.33 5.12
N VAL A 66 -6.29 -6.44 5.83
CA VAL A 66 -5.39 -6.54 6.99
C VAL A 66 -4.10 -7.22 6.56
N TYR A 67 -2.98 -6.53 6.81
CA TYR A 67 -1.63 -7.02 6.59
C TYR A 67 -0.90 -7.17 7.91
N ARG A 68 -0.37 -8.36 8.18
CA ARG A 68 0.36 -8.73 9.39
C ARG A 68 1.83 -8.94 9.04
N PRO A 69 2.71 -7.98 9.36
CA PRO A 69 4.16 -8.11 9.17
C PRO A 69 4.78 -9.31 9.89
N ASN A 70 4.17 -9.74 10.99
CA ASN A 70 4.57 -10.90 11.76
C ASN A 70 3.33 -11.54 12.40
N LEU A 71 2.98 -12.75 11.98
CA LEU A 71 1.80 -13.47 12.47
C LEU A 71 1.85 -13.77 13.99
N LYS A 72 3.03 -13.72 14.61
CA LYS A 72 3.21 -13.93 16.05
C LYS A 72 3.12 -12.64 16.86
N ALA A 73 3.08 -11.48 16.21
CA ALA A 73 2.99 -10.19 16.87
C ALA A 73 1.60 -9.58 16.69
N SER A 74 1.15 -8.81 17.67
CA SER A 74 -0.13 -8.08 17.62
C SER A 74 -0.11 -6.87 16.67
N MET A 75 0.87 -6.77 15.77
CA MET A 75 1.02 -5.64 14.85
C MET A 75 0.33 -5.91 13.52
N SER A 76 -0.41 -4.93 13.00
CA SER A 76 -1.02 -5.01 11.68
C SER A 76 -1.22 -3.65 11.04
N TYR A 77 -1.32 -3.64 9.73
CA TYR A 77 -1.73 -2.49 8.92
C TYR A 77 -3.08 -2.81 8.29
N SER A 78 -4.07 -2.00 8.61
CA SER A 78 -5.44 -2.12 8.09
C SER A 78 -5.65 -1.07 7.02
N VAL A 79 -5.68 -1.51 5.76
CA VAL A 79 -5.98 -0.65 4.61
C VAL A 79 -7.50 -0.53 4.48
N ILE A 80 -8.01 0.70 4.61
CA ILE A 80 -9.44 1.00 4.55
C ILE A 80 -9.81 1.32 3.11
N VAL A 81 -10.76 0.57 2.58
CA VAL A 81 -11.28 0.68 1.22
C VAL A 81 -12.74 1.11 1.28
N GLU A 82 -13.06 2.20 0.60
CA GLU A 82 -14.42 2.71 0.43
C GLU A 82 -14.67 2.96 -1.06
N ASN A 83 -15.81 2.48 -1.57
CA ASN A 83 -16.18 2.58 -2.99
C ASN A 83 -15.06 2.10 -3.95
N GLY A 84 -14.31 1.07 -3.56
CA GLY A 84 -13.22 0.49 -4.34
C GLY A 84 -11.89 1.24 -4.29
N ASN A 85 -11.78 2.32 -3.50
CA ASN A 85 -10.56 3.11 -3.36
C ASN A 85 -10.03 3.05 -1.94
N VAL A 86 -8.70 3.05 -1.79
CA VAL A 86 -8.03 3.16 -0.50
C VAL A 86 -8.18 4.58 0.01
N VAL A 87 -8.86 4.74 1.14
CA VAL A 87 -9.10 6.05 1.77
C VAL A 87 -8.20 6.30 2.97
N ASP A 88 -7.72 5.26 3.66
CA ASP A 88 -6.76 5.39 4.75
C ASP A 88 -6.01 4.09 5.02
N VAL A 89 -4.96 4.16 5.83
CA VAL A 89 -4.27 3.01 6.41
C VAL A 89 -4.06 3.24 7.90
N ILE A 90 -4.45 2.27 8.72
CA ILE A 90 -4.33 2.35 10.18
C ILE A 90 -3.28 1.35 10.64
N TYR A 91 -2.31 1.80 11.44
CA TYR A 91 -1.41 0.89 12.16
C TYR A 91 -2.04 0.47 13.48
N ASN A 92 -2.06 -0.82 13.77
CA ASN A 92 -2.65 -1.39 14.98
C ASN A 92 -1.60 -2.20 15.73
N GLU A 93 -1.47 -1.96 17.04
CA GLU A 93 -0.61 -2.70 17.96
C GLU A 93 -1.07 -2.52 19.42
N SER A 94 -0.35 -3.10 20.38
CA SER A 94 -0.60 -2.88 21.82
C SER A 94 0.22 -1.73 22.44
N GLY A 95 0.78 -0.86 21.60
CA GLY A 95 1.74 0.20 21.96
C GLY A 95 1.23 1.62 21.71
N SER A 96 2.13 2.58 21.88
CA SER A 96 1.83 4.02 21.77
C SER A 96 1.52 4.48 20.34
N LEU A 97 1.88 3.70 19.33
CA LEU A 97 1.58 4.03 17.94
C LEU A 97 0.25 3.40 17.47
N ASN A 98 -0.47 2.71 18.35
CA ASN A 98 -1.75 2.12 17.98
C ASN A 98 -2.75 3.19 17.52
N GLY A 99 -3.33 2.99 16.34
CA GLY A 99 -4.38 3.84 15.78
C GLY A 99 -3.88 5.01 14.93
N ILE A 100 -2.56 5.23 14.80
CA ILE A 100 -2.05 6.25 13.88
C ILE A 100 -2.42 5.91 12.42
N THR A 101 -2.66 6.93 11.60
CA THR A 101 -3.12 6.74 10.23
C THR A 101 -2.23 7.40 9.18
N ALA A 102 -2.29 6.89 7.94
CA ALA A 102 -1.60 7.49 6.80
C ALA A 102 -2.03 8.94 6.57
N THR A 103 -3.33 9.22 6.64
CA THR A 103 -3.85 10.58 6.50
C THR A 103 -3.24 11.53 7.55
N GLU A 104 -3.16 11.10 8.81
CA GLU A 104 -2.59 11.93 9.88
C GLU A 104 -1.09 12.17 9.70
N GLU A 105 -0.31 11.12 9.41
CA GLU A 105 1.14 11.21 9.27
C GLU A 105 1.55 12.03 8.04
N GLN A 106 0.79 11.94 6.94
CA GLN A 106 1.00 12.77 5.75
C GLN A 106 0.70 14.24 6.03
N ARG A 107 -0.36 14.54 6.79
CA ARG A 107 -0.68 15.91 7.20
C ARG A 107 0.41 16.50 8.09
N LYS A 108 0.91 15.76 9.09
CA LYS A 108 2.02 16.20 9.96
C LYS A 108 3.27 16.53 9.15
N ALA A 109 3.60 15.69 8.18
CA ALA A 109 4.72 15.92 7.27
C ALA A 109 4.55 17.15 6.37
N ALA A 110 3.32 17.44 5.92
CA ALA A 110 3.02 18.62 5.11
C ALA A 110 3.11 19.92 5.93
N SER A 111 2.71 19.91 7.19
CA SER A 111 2.77 21.08 8.09
C SER A 111 4.17 21.42 8.61
N SER A 112 5.15 20.54 8.40
CA SER A 112 6.54 20.73 8.84
C SER A 112 7.45 21.34 7.75
N LYS A 113 6.87 21.73 6.60
CA LYS A 113 7.54 22.36 5.47
C LYS A 113 7.15 23.84 5.40
#